data_AF-M0CP05-F1
#
_entry.id   AF-M0CP05-F1
#
_cell.length_a   1.000
_cell.length_b   1.000
_cell.length_c   1.000
_cell.angle_alpha   90.00
_cell.angle_beta   90.00
_cell.angle_gamma   90.00
#
_symmetry.space_group_name_H-M   'P 1'
#
loop_
_entity.id
_entity.type
_entity.pdbx_description
1 polymer ?
#
loop_
_entity_poly.entity_id
_entity_poly.type
_entity_poly.pdbx_seq_one_letter_code
_entity_poly.pdbx_strand_id
1 'polypeptide(L)'
;MTRIENIDEDVEHFTDRYGAGTLIAALRGAGLHFTGKTTQRMVATDIDVRETEAMMIIYALEPALTVGRTHDPFFEHLLPDVHDLMDRSSQDEGEGDSIESDSHE
;
A
#
# COMPACT_ATOMS: atom_id res chain seq x y z
N MET A 1 -15.56 -3.54 18.92
CA MET A 1 -14.17 -3.52 18.41
C MET A 1 -14.23 -3.43 16.91
N THR A 2 -14.22 -2.20 16.42
CA THR A 2 -14.27 -1.89 15.00
C THR A 2 -12.84 -1.80 14.46
N ARG A 3 -12.61 -2.33 13.25
CA ARG A 3 -11.28 -2.48 12.60
C ARG A 3 -10.43 -1.19 12.55
N ILE A 4 -11.05 -0.02 12.65
CA ILE A 4 -10.38 1.29 12.64
C ILE A 4 -9.60 1.54 13.94
N GLU A 5 -10.10 1.10 15.10
CA GLU A 5 -9.44 1.34 16.40
C GLU A 5 -8.07 0.65 16.49
N ASN A 6 -7.89 -0.47 15.78
CA ASN A 6 -6.61 -1.19 15.75
C ASN A 6 -5.58 -0.50 14.82
N ILE A 7 -6.04 0.18 13.77
CA ILE A 7 -5.17 0.90 12.83
C ILE A 7 -4.53 2.10 13.51
N ASP A 8 -5.33 2.87 14.26
CA ASP A 8 -4.82 4.03 14.99
C ASP A 8 -3.80 3.61 16.05
N GLU A 9 -4.03 2.50 16.76
CA GLU A 9 -3.08 1.93 17.74
C GLU A 9 -1.78 1.44 17.06
N ASP A 10 -1.86 0.73 15.94
CA ASP A 10 -0.68 0.24 15.20
C ASP A 10 0.17 1.41 14.68
N VAL A 11 -0.48 2.46 14.16
CA VAL A 11 0.20 3.67 13.67
C VAL A 11 0.81 4.46 14.82
N GLU A 12 0.10 4.62 15.94
CA GLU A 12 0.61 5.30 17.14
C GLU A 12 1.83 4.56 17.68
N HIS A 13 1.72 3.23 17.86
CA HIS A 13 2.83 2.40 18.34
C HIS A 13 4.05 2.46 17.42
N PHE A 14 3.83 2.40 16.09
CA PHE A 14 4.90 2.50 15.11
C PHE A 14 5.57 3.88 15.14
N THR A 15 4.77 4.95 15.25
CA THR A 15 5.26 6.33 15.28
C THR A 15 6.06 6.62 16.55
N ASP A 16 5.62 6.12 17.69
CA ASP A 16 6.34 6.27 18.96
C ASP A 16 7.70 5.57 18.92
N ARG A 17 7.78 4.44 18.23
CA ARG A 17 8.99 3.62 18.14
C ARG A 17 9.99 4.12 17.09
N TYR A 18 9.50 4.56 15.93
CA TYR A 18 10.32 4.85 14.75
C TYR A 18 10.27 6.30 14.29
N GLY A 19 9.36 7.10 14.85
CA GLY A 19 9.16 8.50 14.50
C GLY A 19 8.36 8.71 13.22
N ALA A 20 7.87 9.95 13.06
CA ALA A 20 7.06 10.36 11.92
C ALA A 20 7.80 10.24 10.57
N GLY A 21 9.12 10.46 10.54
CA GLY A 21 9.91 10.33 9.30
C GLY A 21 9.86 8.92 8.74
N THR A 22 9.99 7.91 9.62
CA THR A 22 9.89 6.50 9.24
C THR A 22 8.47 6.12 8.87
N LEU A 23 7.45 6.68 9.53
CA LEU A 23 6.05 6.50 9.14
C LEU A 23 5.80 7.01 7.71
N ILE A 24 6.31 8.19 7.34
CA ILE A 24 6.19 8.72 5.97
C ILE A 24 6.92 7.83 4.96
N ALA A 25 8.11 7.32 5.32
CA ALA A 25 8.83 6.37 4.47
C ALA A 25 8.05 5.05 4.30
N ALA A 26 7.42 4.55 5.37
CA ALA A 26 6.55 3.38 5.34
C ALA A 26 5.29 3.65 4.50
N LEU A 27 4.69 4.83 4.58
CA LEU A 27 3.54 5.25 3.76
C LEU A 27 3.89 5.27 2.27
N ARG A 28 5.05 5.82 1.91
CA ARG A 28 5.57 5.77 0.53
C ARG A 28 5.84 4.33 0.10
N GLY A 29 6.49 3.54 0.95
CA GLY A 29 6.76 2.12 0.70
C GLY A 29 5.50 1.29 0.50
N ALA A 30 4.46 1.53 1.30
CA ALA A 30 3.15 0.91 1.17
C ALA A 30 2.49 1.27 -0.16
N GLY A 31 2.52 2.55 -0.56
CA GLY A 31 2.03 2.97 -1.88
C GLY A 31 2.76 2.28 -3.04
N LEU A 32 4.08 2.14 -2.96
CA LEU A 32 4.88 1.40 -3.95
C LEU A 32 4.61 -0.11 -3.93
N HIS A 33 4.25 -0.67 -2.76
CA HIS A 33 3.95 -2.09 -2.63
C HIS A 33 2.61 -2.44 -3.26
N PHE A 34 1.55 -1.67 -2.97
CA PHE A 34 0.21 -1.89 -3.51
C PHE A 34 0.12 -1.70 -5.03
N THR A 35 1.12 -1.07 -5.60
CA THR A 35 1.27 -0.87 -7.04
C THR A 35 2.23 -1.87 -7.71
N GLY A 36 2.74 -2.85 -6.96
CA GLY A 36 3.62 -3.90 -7.46
C GLY A 36 5.05 -3.46 -7.79
N LYS A 37 5.46 -2.23 -7.45
CA LYS A 37 6.83 -1.72 -7.70
C LYS A 37 7.86 -2.19 -6.67
N THR A 38 7.41 -2.60 -5.49
CA THR A 38 8.28 -3.12 -4.43
C THR A 38 7.63 -4.27 -3.69
N THR A 39 8.45 -5.00 -2.93
CA THR A 39 8.01 -6.08 -2.05
C THR A 39 8.03 -5.60 -0.61
N GLN A 40 7.21 -6.20 0.26
CA GLN A 40 7.20 -5.89 1.70
C GLN A 40 8.59 -6.00 2.33
N ARG A 41 9.34 -7.04 1.94
CA ARG A 41 10.71 -7.26 2.39
C ARG A 41 11.66 -6.13 2.00
N MET A 42 11.53 -5.60 0.78
CA MET A 42 12.34 -4.47 0.33
C MET A 42 11.96 -3.20 1.09
N VAL A 43 10.67 -2.92 1.28
CA VAL A 43 10.22 -1.78 2.10
C VAL A 43 10.77 -1.87 3.52
N ALA A 44 10.66 -3.04 4.17
CA ALA A 44 11.17 -3.26 5.52
C ALA A 44 12.68 -2.98 5.61
N THR A 45 13.44 -3.43 4.61
CA THR A 45 14.88 -3.20 4.52
C THR A 45 15.18 -1.71 4.33
N ASP A 46 14.45 -1.02 3.45
CA ASP A 46 14.68 0.37 3.10
C ASP A 46 14.40 1.33 4.27
N ILE A 47 13.42 1.00 5.12
CA ILE A 47 13.07 1.78 6.30
C ILE A 47 13.78 1.33 7.58
N ASP A 48 14.66 0.32 7.49
CA ASP A 48 15.37 -0.30 8.62
C ASP A 48 14.43 -0.78 9.76
N VAL A 49 13.32 -1.43 9.37
CA VAL A 49 12.33 -1.99 10.30
C VAL A 49 12.22 -3.50 10.12
N ARG A 50 11.89 -4.19 11.22
CA ARG A 50 11.64 -5.64 11.19
C ARG A 50 10.52 -5.96 10.21
N GLU A 51 10.71 -6.99 9.38
CA GLU A 51 9.77 -7.36 8.32
C GLU A 51 8.33 -7.52 8.81
N THR A 52 8.11 -8.13 9.98
CA THR A 52 6.77 -8.25 10.58
C THR A 52 6.15 -6.90 10.94
N GLU A 53 6.93 -5.97 11.50
CA GLU A 53 6.44 -4.63 11.89
C GLU A 53 6.18 -3.77 10.65
N ALA A 54 7.06 -3.86 9.65
CA ALA A 54 6.87 -3.23 8.35
C ALA A 54 5.61 -3.77 7.65
N MET A 55 5.37 -5.08 7.69
CA MET A 55 4.18 -5.70 7.11
C MET A 55 2.90 -5.18 7.78
N MET A 56 2.85 -5.15 9.12
CA MET A 56 1.69 -4.64 9.86
C MET A 56 1.37 -3.18 9.48
N ILE A 57 2.38 -2.29 9.51
CA ILE A 57 2.15 -0.88 9.20
C ILE A 57 1.78 -0.68 7.72
N ILE A 58 2.39 -1.41 6.78
CA ILE A 58 2.07 -1.30 5.34
C ILE A 58 0.59 -1.58 5.10
N TYR A 59 0.03 -2.63 5.70
CA TYR A 59 -1.39 -2.96 5.58
C TYR A 59 -2.30 -2.00 6.35
N ALA A 60 -1.87 -1.51 7.51
CA ALA A 60 -2.61 -0.51 8.27
C ALA A 60 -2.76 0.81 7.49
N LEU A 61 -1.81 1.14 6.62
CA LEU A 61 -1.78 2.39 5.85
C LEU A 61 -2.57 2.35 4.52
N GLU A 62 -3.02 1.18 4.06
CA GLU A 62 -3.80 1.05 2.81
C GLU A 62 -5.05 1.94 2.76
N PRO A 63 -5.89 2.00 3.82
CA PRO A 63 -7.07 2.87 3.82
C PRO A 63 -6.69 4.35 3.79
N ALA A 64 -5.62 4.73 4.49
CA ALA A 64 -5.12 6.10 4.52
C ALA A 64 -4.62 6.56 3.14
N LEU A 65 -3.94 5.68 2.40
CA LEU A 65 -3.53 5.94 1.02
C LEU A 65 -4.73 6.14 0.10
N THR A 66 -5.75 5.30 0.25
CA THR A 66 -6.98 5.35 -0.57
C THR A 66 -7.75 6.65 -0.34
N VAL A 67 -7.96 7.01 0.93
CA VAL A 67 -8.67 8.24 1.33
C VAL A 67 -7.83 9.48 0.97
N GLY A 68 -6.53 9.45 1.27
CA GLY A 68 -5.60 10.53 0.97
C GLY A 68 -5.57 10.87 -0.52
N ARG A 69 -5.49 9.87 -1.40
CA ARG A 69 -5.56 10.08 -2.86
C ARG A 69 -6.81 10.85 -3.28
N THR A 70 -7.95 10.57 -2.66
CA THR A 70 -9.25 11.14 -3.06
C THR A 70 -9.47 12.53 -2.48
N HIS A 71 -8.94 12.79 -1.29
CA HIS A 71 -9.33 13.97 -0.48
C HIS A 71 -8.19 14.93 -0.15
N ASP A 72 -6.92 14.52 -0.25
CA ASP A 72 -5.77 15.35 0.09
C ASP A 72 -5.19 16.05 -1.16
N PRO A 73 -5.32 17.39 -1.28
CA PRO A 73 -4.78 18.14 -2.42
C PRO A 73 -3.24 18.13 -2.51
N PHE A 74 -2.55 17.75 -1.43
CA PHE A 74 -1.10 17.64 -1.39
C PHE A 74 -0.58 16.22 -1.58
N PHE A 75 -1.47 15.23 -1.77
CA PHE A 75 -1.09 13.83 -1.88
C PHE A 75 0.01 13.60 -2.93
N GLU A 76 -0.16 14.17 -4.12
CA GLU A 76 0.82 14.09 -5.22
C GLU A 76 2.16 14.75 -4.89
N HIS A 77 2.13 15.83 -4.10
CA HIS A 77 3.33 16.57 -3.70
C HIS A 77 4.14 15.80 -2.66
N LEU A 78 3.44 15.07 -1.77
CA LEU A 78 4.06 14.28 -0.70
C LEU A 78 4.50 12.89 -1.18
N LEU A 79 3.75 12.29 -2.11
CA LEU A 79 3.94 10.92 -2.60
C LEU A 79 3.98 10.86 -4.14
N PRO A 80 4.88 11.60 -4.81
CA PRO A 80 4.90 11.69 -6.27
C PRO A 80 5.12 10.33 -6.95
N ASP A 81 5.94 9.47 -6.36
CA ASP A 81 6.27 8.14 -6.93
C ASP A 81 5.13 7.11 -6.85
N VAL A 82 4.13 7.39 -6.01
CA VAL A 82 2.95 6.54 -5.77
C VAL A 82 1.79 6.95 -6.68
N HIS A 83 1.61 8.26 -6.89
CA HIS A 83 0.49 8.81 -7.63
C HIS A 83 0.39 8.29 -9.08
N ASP A 84 1.50 8.33 -9.82
CA ASP A 84 1.55 7.94 -11.25
C ASP A 84 1.22 6.47 -11.53
N LEU A 85 1.03 5.67 -10.48
CA LEU A 85 1.14 4.23 -10.55
C LEU A 85 -0.11 3.48 -10.10
N MET A 86 -0.89 4.05 -9.18
CA MET A 86 -2.21 3.51 -8.79
C MET A 86 -3.30 3.73 -9.84
N ASP A 87 -3.05 4.55 -10.87
CA ASP A 87 -4.00 4.76 -11.97
C ASP A 87 -3.92 3.67 -13.05
N ARG A 88 -2.81 2.90 -13.09
CA ARG A 88 -2.65 1.77 -14.03
C ARG A 88 -3.22 0.46 -13.51
N SER A 89 -3.29 0.27 -12.19
CA SER A 89 -3.76 -0.99 -11.58
C SER A 89 -5.28 -1.22 -11.71
N SER A 90 -6.04 -0.22 -12.18
CA SER A 90 -7.47 -0.36 -12.46
C SER A 90 -7.78 -0.83 -13.89
N GLN A 91 -6.76 -1.12 -14.72
CA GLN A 91 -6.94 -1.49 -16.14
C GLN A 91 -6.65 -2.96 -16.48
N ASP A 92 -6.37 -3.84 -15.51
CA ASP A 92 -6.07 -5.27 -15.79
C ASP A 92 -7.24 -6.24 -15.57
N GLU A 93 -8.46 -5.75 -15.34
CA GLU A 93 -9.64 -6.61 -15.36
C GLU A 93 -10.22 -6.70 -16.79
N GLY A 94 -9.65 -7.60 -17.60
CA GLY A 94 -10.38 -8.09 -18.78
C GLY A 94 -9.55 -8.55 -19.97
N GLU A 95 -8.91 -9.71 -19.86
CA GLU A 95 -8.85 -10.61 -21.02
C GLU A 95 -8.96 -12.07 -20.52
N GLY A 96 -10.21 -12.43 -20.19
CA GLY A 96 -10.60 -13.82 -20.00
C GLY A 96 -10.46 -14.56 -21.33
N ASP A 97 -9.37 -15.32 -21.44
CA ASP A 97 -9.15 -16.34 -22.45
C ASP A 97 -10.38 -17.24 -22.54
N SER A 98 -11.21 -16.98 -23.55
CA SER A 98 -12.36 -17.81 -23.87
C SER A 98 -11.81 -19.07 -24.53
N ILE A 99 -11.47 -20.07 -23.72
CA ILE A 99 -11.16 -21.40 -24.21
C ILE A 99 -12.48 -22.02 -24.65
N GLU A 100 -12.80 -21.85 -25.93
CA GLU A 100 -13.89 -22.50 -26.62
C GLU A 100 -13.74 -24.02 -26.41
N SER A 101 -14.66 -24.59 -25.64
CA SER A 101 -14.71 -26.04 -25.41
C SER A 101 -15.20 -26.70 -26.68
N ASP A 102 -14.26 -27.24 -27.48
CA ASP A 102 -14.58 -28.13 -28.60
C ASP A 102 -15.23 -29.40 -28.03
N SER A 103 -16.56 -29.45 -28.15
CA SER A 103 -17.32 -30.68 -28.02
C SER A 103 -17.06 -31.51 -29.27
N HIS A 104 -16.24 -32.55 -29.17
CA HIS A 104 -16.17 -33.57 -30.20
C HIS A 104 -17.10 -34.74 -29.83
N GLU A 105 -18.06 -34.97 -30.71
CA GLU A 105 -19.01 -36.10 -30.76
C GLU A 105 -18.33 -37.40 -31.20
#